data_AF-A0A2S7JQK8-F1
#
_entry.id   AF-A0A2S7JQK8-F1
#
_cell.length_a   1.000
_cell.length_b   1.000
_cell.length_c   1.000
_cell.angle_alpha   90.00
_cell.angle_beta   90.00
_cell.angle_gamma   90.00
#
_symmetry.space_group_name_H-M   'P 1'
#
loop_
_entity.id
_entity.type
_entity.pdbx_description
1 polymer ?
#
loop_
_entity_poly.entity_id
_entity_poly.type
_entity_poly.pdbx_seq_one_letter_code
_entity_poly.pdbx_strand_id
1 'polypeptide(L)'
;MKNTHSQLLRLLAATVFYVSLSVNAYAEDKVMQLNNRVTAAMCANCHGTEGRTVEGSAIPALAGMPKDYHVQQMQAFKNGTRPATVMHQITKGLTDAQMDTIASYYASIKR
;
A
#
# COMPACT_ATOMS: atom_id res chain seq x y z
N MET A 1 21.63 -28.97 43.40
CA MET A 1 22.16 -27.81 42.62
C MET A 1 22.40 -28.10 41.13
N LYS A 2 21.89 -29.18 40.52
CA LYS A 2 22.18 -29.53 39.10
C LYS A 2 21.18 -28.96 38.05
N ASN A 3 20.07 -28.33 38.48
CA ASN A 3 18.99 -27.91 37.57
C ASN A 3 19.06 -26.45 37.11
N THR A 4 19.85 -25.60 37.77
CA THR A 4 19.91 -24.16 37.48
C THR A 4 20.57 -23.86 36.14
N HIS A 5 21.62 -24.60 35.75
CA HIS A 5 22.26 -24.46 34.45
C HIS A 5 21.36 -24.86 33.27
N SER A 6 20.59 -25.94 33.40
CA SER A 6 19.64 -26.36 32.36
C SER A 6 18.48 -25.37 32.20
N GLN A 7 18.00 -24.79 33.31
CA GLN A 7 16.97 -23.77 33.29
C GLN A 7 17.47 -22.47 32.63
N LEU A 8 18.68 -22.02 32.97
CA LEU A 8 19.32 -20.86 32.33
C LEU A 8 19.48 -21.06 30.82
N LEU A 9 19.93 -22.24 30.38
CA LEU A 9 20.11 -22.53 28.96
C LEU A 9 18.77 -22.53 28.20
N ARG A 10 17.70 -23.06 28.81
CA ARG A 10 16.35 -23.05 28.24
C ARG A 10 15.75 -21.66 28.16
N LEU A 11 15.95 -20.84 29.19
CA LEU A 11 15.49 -19.44 29.19
C LEU A 11 16.20 -18.63 28.11
N LEU A 12 17.53 -18.78 27.97
CA LEU A 12 18.29 -18.13 26.92
C LEU A 12 17.84 -18.56 25.51
N ALA A 13 17.59 -19.86 25.30
CA ALA A 13 17.07 -20.35 24.02
C ALA A 13 15.68 -19.79 23.71
N ALA A 14 14.78 -19.71 24.70
CA ALA A 14 13.45 -19.14 24.54
C ALA A 14 13.48 -17.64 24.22
N THR A 15 14.37 -16.87 24.86
CA THR A 15 14.51 -15.43 24.57
C THR A 15 15.08 -15.19 23.17
N VAL A 16 16.07 -15.97 22.75
CA VAL A 16 16.62 -15.88 21.39
C VAL A 16 15.54 -16.18 20.35
N PHE A 17 14.74 -17.24 20.55
CA PHE A 17 13.65 -17.57 19.64
C PHE A 17 12.59 -16.47 19.56
N TYR A 18 12.16 -15.92 20.71
CA TYR A 18 11.18 -14.83 20.75
C TYR A 18 11.67 -13.56 20.04
N VAL A 19 12.95 -13.21 20.23
CA VAL A 19 13.58 -12.07 19.54
C VAL A 19 13.62 -12.32 18.03
N SER A 20 14.03 -13.50 17.56
CA SER A 20 14.05 -13.82 16.13
C SER A 20 12.66 -13.71 15.47
N LEU A 21 11.59 -14.17 16.15
CA LEU A 21 10.22 -14.02 15.64
C LEU A 21 9.82 -12.54 15.51
N SER A 22 10.13 -11.72 16.51
CA SER A 22 9.78 -10.30 16.47
C SER A 22 10.47 -9.55 15.32
N VAL A 23 11.76 -9.83 15.04
CA VAL A 23 12.49 -9.19 13.94
C VAL A 23 11.88 -9.50 12.57
N ASN A 24 11.44 -10.74 12.34
CA ASN A 24 10.80 -11.13 11.08
C ASN A 24 9.48 -10.39 10.85
N ALA A 25 8.64 -10.25 11.88
CA ALA A 25 7.38 -9.52 11.78
C ALA A 25 7.57 -8.03 11.41
N TYR A 26 8.58 -7.37 11.99
CA TYR A 26 8.93 -5.99 11.62
C TYR A 26 9.42 -5.88 10.16
N ALA A 27 10.19 -6.86 9.68
CA ALA A 27 10.66 -6.88 8.31
C ALA A 27 9.51 -7.04 7.31
N GLU A 28 8.56 -7.92 7.60
CA GLU A 28 7.36 -8.14 6.77
C GLU A 28 6.47 -6.89 6.70
N ASP A 29 6.21 -6.20 7.82
CA ASP A 29 5.43 -4.96 7.83
C ASP A 29 6.09 -3.88 6.96
N LYS A 30 7.41 -3.70 7.09
CA LYS A 30 8.13 -2.70 6.30
C LYS A 30 8.08 -3.01 4.80
N VAL A 31 8.19 -4.28 4.42
CA VAL A 31 8.04 -4.71 3.02
C VAL A 31 6.63 -4.43 2.51
N MET A 32 5.59 -4.73 3.30
CA MET A 32 4.20 -4.44 2.94
C MET A 32 3.96 -2.94 2.75
N GLN A 33 4.46 -2.10 3.64
CA GLN A 33 4.36 -0.63 3.53
C GLN A 33 5.06 -0.10 2.27
N LEU A 34 6.23 -0.66 1.93
CA LEU A 34 6.94 -0.32 0.69
C LEU A 34 6.15 -0.75 -0.54
N ASN A 35 5.60 -1.97 -0.54
CA ASN A 35 4.76 -2.46 -1.64
C ASN A 35 3.53 -1.57 -1.85
N ASN A 36 2.91 -1.08 -0.78
CA ASN A 36 1.78 -0.15 -0.88
C ASN A 36 2.18 1.16 -1.57
N ARG A 37 3.33 1.72 -1.21
CA ARG A 37 3.86 2.94 -1.84
C ARG A 37 4.24 2.71 -3.30
N VAL A 38 4.88 1.59 -3.62
CA VAL A 38 5.24 1.23 -5.00
C VAL A 38 3.98 1.06 -5.85
N THR A 39 2.94 0.42 -5.29
CA THR A 39 1.66 0.24 -5.97
C THR A 39 1.02 1.59 -6.31
N ALA A 40 1.05 2.57 -5.40
CA ALA A 40 0.54 3.91 -5.70
C ALA A 40 1.46 4.71 -6.62
N ALA A 41 2.78 4.54 -6.53
CA ALA A 41 3.76 5.30 -7.30
C ALA A 41 3.60 5.14 -8.81
N MET A 42 3.08 4.01 -9.29
CA MET A 42 2.84 3.81 -10.73
C MET A 42 1.87 4.84 -11.34
N CYS A 43 0.95 5.39 -10.53
CA CYS A 43 -0.04 6.35 -11.00
C CYS A 43 0.56 7.76 -11.18
N ALA A 44 1.67 8.07 -10.50
CA ALA A 44 2.31 9.38 -10.54
C ALA A 44 2.86 9.76 -11.93
N ASN A 45 3.15 8.76 -12.78
CA ASN A 45 3.62 8.99 -14.16
C ASN A 45 2.60 9.78 -15.00
N CYS A 46 1.31 9.64 -14.70
CA CYS A 46 0.24 10.33 -15.41
C CYS A 46 -0.43 11.39 -14.52
N HIS A 47 -0.63 11.08 -13.24
CA HIS A 47 -1.33 11.95 -12.29
C HIS A 47 -0.40 12.90 -11.52
N GLY A 48 0.88 12.96 -11.88
CA GLY A 48 1.90 13.81 -11.25
C GLY A 48 2.41 13.26 -9.91
N THR A 49 3.53 13.83 -9.45
CA THR A 49 4.14 13.47 -8.16
C THR A 49 3.14 13.66 -7.03
N GLU A 50 2.99 12.66 -6.16
CA GLU A 50 1.94 12.60 -5.12
C GLU A 50 0.50 12.76 -5.64
N GLY A 51 0.25 12.59 -6.94
CA GLY A 51 -1.06 12.81 -7.53
C GLY A 51 -1.38 14.29 -7.75
N ARG A 52 -0.36 15.14 -7.80
CA ARG A 52 -0.47 16.57 -8.10
C ARG A 52 -0.16 16.81 -9.57
N THR A 53 -1.21 16.86 -10.38
CA THR A 53 -1.07 17.24 -11.80
C THR A 53 -0.78 18.72 -11.94
N VAL A 54 -0.10 19.09 -13.02
CA VAL A 54 0.12 20.49 -13.38
C VAL A 54 -1.21 21.19 -13.69
N GLU A 55 -1.27 22.49 -13.42
CA GLU A 55 -2.44 23.30 -13.77
C GLU A 55 -2.70 23.26 -15.29
N GLY A 56 -3.97 23.11 -15.68
CA GLY A 56 -4.37 22.95 -17.08
C GLY A 56 -4.18 21.55 -17.66
N SER A 57 -3.69 20.57 -16.88
CA SER A 57 -3.62 19.17 -17.30
C SER A 57 -5.02 18.58 -17.57
N ALA A 58 -5.15 17.85 -18.67
CA ALA A 58 -6.36 17.05 -18.95
C ALA A 58 -6.49 15.83 -18.02
N ILE A 59 -5.37 15.38 -17.43
CA ILE A 59 -5.37 14.32 -16.43
C ILE A 59 -5.69 14.93 -15.07
N PRO A 60 -6.66 14.38 -14.31
CA PRO A 60 -7.06 14.94 -13.02
C PRO A 60 -6.05 14.63 -11.91
N ALA A 61 -5.94 15.54 -10.94
CA ALA A 61 -5.21 15.30 -9.70
C ALA A 61 -5.87 14.20 -8.84
N LEU A 62 -5.06 13.46 -8.09
CA LEU A 62 -5.49 12.42 -7.15
C LEU A 62 -5.36 12.83 -5.68
N ALA A 63 -4.44 13.77 -5.39
CA ALA A 63 -4.09 14.19 -4.04
C ALA A 63 -5.30 14.67 -3.23
N GLY A 64 -5.50 14.11 -2.04
CA GLY A 64 -6.48 14.56 -1.06
C GLY A 64 -7.93 14.33 -1.43
N MET A 65 -8.23 13.58 -2.50
CA MET A 65 -9.59 13.14 -2.76
C MET A 65 -9.98 12.00 -1.81
N PRO A 66 -11.26 11.90 -1.39
CA PRO A 66 -11.70 10.86 -0.46
C PRO A 66 -11.39 9.45 -0.97
N LYS A 67 -11.00 8.55 -0.06
CA LYS A 67 -10.69 7.14 -0.38
C LYS A 67 -11.84 6.48 -1.15
N ASP A 68 -13.07 6.59 -0.64
CA ASP A 68 -14.24 5.95 -1.25
C ASP A 68 -14.51 6.46 -2.66
N TYR A 69 -14.25 7.76 -2.90
CA TYR A 69 -14.36 8.32 -4.23
C TYR A 69 -13.37 7.66 -5.19
N HIS A 70 -12.09 7.52 -4.80
CA HIS A 70 -11.09 6.83 -5.62
C HIS A 70 -11.48 5.39 -5.94
N VAL A 71 -11.91 4.63 -4.94
CA VAL A 71 -12.36 3.23 -5.12
C VAL A 71 -13.52 3.17 -6.11
N GLN A 72 -14.54 3.99 -5.91
CA GLN A 72 -15.70 4.04 -6.82
C GLN A 72 -15.31 4.41 -8.24
N GLN A 73 -14.41 5.39 -8.42
CA GLN A 73 -13.94 5.78 -9.75
C GLN A 73 -13.16 4.65 -10.42
N MET A 74 -12.26 3.98 -9.70
CA MET A 74 -11.48 2.86 -10.26
C MET A 74 -12.38 1.67 -10.60
N GLN A 75 -13.36 1.35 -9.76
CA GLN A 75 -14.37 0.31 -10.05
C GLN A 75 -15.21 0.67 -11.29
N ALA A 76 -15.64 1.93 -11.40
CA ALA A 76 -16.41 2.42 -12.54
C ALA A 76 -15.60 2.41 -13.85
N PHE A 77 -14.28 2.58 -13.78
CA PHE A 77 -13.42 2.35 -14.95
C PHE A 77 -13.26 0.86 -15.24
N LYS A 78 -13.06 0.03 -14.21
CA LYS A 78 -12.83 -1.42 -14.36
C LYS A 78 -14.04 -2.13 -15.00
N ASN A 79 -15.25 -1.76 -14.58
CA ASN A 79 -16.51 -2.33 -15.09
C ASN A 79 -17.04 -1.63 -16.37
N GLY A 80 -16.41 -0.53 -16.79
CA GLY A 80 -16.79 0.21 -18.00
C GLY A 80 -17.97 1.18 -17.83
N THR A 81 -18.48 1.40 -16.62
CA THR A 81 -19.62 2.32 -16.40
C THR A 81 -19.21 3.81 -16.45
N ARG A 82 -17.93 4.11 -16.27
CA ARG A 82 -17.37 5.46 -16.44
C ARG A 82 -16.49 5.52 -17.69
N PRO A 83 -16.75 6.44 -18.64
CA PRO A 83 -15.91 6.57 -19.83
C PRO A 83 -14.49 7.02 -19.46
N ALA A 84 -13.51 6.41 -20.13
CA ALA A 84 -12.10 6.77 -20.02
C ALA A 84 -11.34 6.52 -21.32
N THR A 85 -10.20 7.21 -21.48
CA THR A 85 -9.24 6.94 -22.56
C THR A 85 -8.42 5.68 -22.25
N VAL A 86 -7.62 5.72 -21.18
CA VAL A 86 -6.68 4.64 -20.82
C VAL A 86 -7.05 3.92 -19.51
N MET A 87 -7.80 4.56 -18.61
CA MET A 87 -8.03 4.03 -17.26
C MET A 87 -8.79 2.70 -17.22
N HIS A 88 -9.56 2.36 -18.26
CA HIS A 88 -10.14 1.02 -18.40
C HIS A 88 -9.06 -0.07 -18.43
N GLN A 89 -7.96 0.15 -19.17
CA GLN A 89 -6.90 -0.85 -19.29
C GLN A 89 -6.07 -0.93 -18.01
N ILE A 90 -5.81 0.22 -17.37
CA ILE A 90 -5.09 0.27 -16.10
C ILE A 90 -5.86 -0.47 -15.01
N THR A 91 -7.13 -0.14 -14.81
CA THR A 91 -7.94 -0.70 -13.70
C THR A 91 -8.32 -2.16 -13.88
N LYS A 92 -8.36 -2.68 -15.12
CA LYS A 92 -8.50 -4.12 -15.39
C LYS A 92 -7.35 -4.95 -14.82
N GLY A 93 -6.15 -4.39 -14.77
CA GLY A 93 -4.97 -5.05 -14.20
C GLY A 93 -4.88 -4.98 -12.67
N LEU A 94 -5.79 -4.25 -12.01
CA LEU A 94 -5.75 -4.05 -10.56
C LEU A 94 -6.70 -5.02 -9.84
N THR A 95 -6.22 -5.62 -8.76
CA THR A 95 -7.07 -6.29 -7.78
C THR A 95 -7.81 -5.26 -6.92
N ASP A 96 -8.88 -5.69 -6.25
CA ASP A 96 -9.65 -4.79 -5.39
C ASP A 96 -8.82 -4.32 -4.19
N ALA A 97 -7.94 -5.16 -3.67
CA ALA A 97 -6.98 -4.80 -2.63
C ALA A 97 -5.98 -3.73 -3.13
N GLN A 98 -5.49 -3.84 -4.37
CA GLN A 98 -4.60 -2.81 -4.93
C GLN A 98 -5.33 -1.48 -5.13
N MET A 99 -6.59 -1.50 -5.59
CA MET A 99 -7.41 -0.30 -5.69
C MET A 99 -7.62 0.35 -4.32
N ASP A 100 -7.89 -0.43 -3.28
CA ASP A 100 -8.01 0.08 -1.91
C ASP A 100 -6.72 0.71 -1.40
N THR A 101 -5.57 0.07 -1.65
CA THR A 101 -4.24 0.59 -1.31
C THR A 101 -3.94 1.91 -2.02
N ILE A 102 -4.18 2.00 -3.33
CA ILE A 102 -3.99 3.22 -4.13
C ILE A 102 -4.88 4.35 -3.60
N ALA A 103 -6.16 4.05 -3.37
CA ALA A 103 -7.14 5.00 -2.86
C ALA A 103 -6.74 5.54 -1.48
N SER A 104 -6.31 4.66 -0.58
CA SER A 104 -5.87 5.02 0.77
C SER A 104 -4.63 5.91 0.73
N TYR A 105 -3.66 5.60 -0.13
CA TYR A 105 -2.46 6.41 -0.30
C TYR A 105 -2.81 7.83 -0.74
N TYR A 106 -3.54 8.01 -1.84
CA TYR A 106 -3.82 9.34 -2.38
C TYR A 106 -4.77 10.16 -1.51
N ALA A 107 -5.67 9.52 -0.76
CA ALA A 107 -6.52 10.19 0.23
C ALA A 107 -5.71 10.75 1.41
N SER A 108 -4.58 10.11 1.76
CA SER A 108 -3.70 10.58 2.83
C SER A 108 -2.85 11.79 2.44
N ILE A 109 -2.69 12.05 1.14
CA ILE A 109 -1.95 13.21 0.64
C ILE A 109 -2.77 14.47 0.90
N LYS A 110 -2.17 15.48 1.53
CA LYS A 110 -2.83 16.78 1.74
C LYS A 110 -3.16 17.40 0.38
N ARG A 111 -4.39 17.90 0.21
CA ARG A 111 -4.79 18.60 -1.01
C ARG A 111 -3.89 19.81 -1.28
#